data_AF-A0A6A4J5E2-F1
#
_entry.id   AF-A0A6A4J5E2-F1
#
_cell.length_a   1.000
_cell.length_b   1.000
_cell.length_c   1.000
_cell.angle_alpha   90.00
_cell.angle_beta   90.00
_cell.angle_gamma   90.00
#
_symmetry.space_group_name_H-M   'P 1'
#
loop_
_entity.id
_entity.type
_entity.pdbx_description
1 polymer ?
#
loop_
_entity_poly.entity_id
_entity_poly.type
_entity_poly.pdbx_seq_one_letter_code
_entity_poly.pdbx_strand_id
1 'polypeptide(L)'
;MTSLCGNFTSAPAGCYAELGSALSSAALGYVTLLLGIYVRCSASRREPPILFTSHTARCLLSLALFFVHLGEAGELIAGGKSWFLASMSFFSWPAVQFFYLTVEVFGKPQYLAVTSFLYLVIGFSRGVLLYVLIDQIDVTHIAVHLATFCSFISYGVALNDLVTFIQEGFKSAHQVAEGPIQSGLCSTIEKEEFTVIIVK
;
A
#
# COMPACT_ATOMS: atom_id res chain seq x y z
N MET A 1 -5.97 -1.52 36.82
CA MET A 1 -5.79 -2.35 35.61
C MET A 1 -6.62 -1.73 34.50
N THR A 2 -6.00 -1.11 33.50
CA THR A 2 -6.71 -0.66 32.30
C THR A 2 -7.01 -1.89 31.44
N SER A 3 -8.29 -2.10 31.08
CA SER A 3 -8.71 -3.16 30.16
C SER A 3 -7.90 -3.08 28.85
N LEU A 4 -7.44 -4.22 28.33
CA LEU A 4 -6.69 -4.32 27.07
C LEU A 4 -7.45 -3.66 25.90
N CYS A 5 -8.78 -3.61 25.98
CA CYS A 5 -9.69 -3.17 24.93
C CYS A 5 -10.49 -1.90 25.28
N GLY A 6 -10.13 -1.18 26.36
CA GLY A 6 -10.82 0.05 26.76
C GLY A 6 -12.21 -0.19 27.38
N ASN A 7 -13.01 0.88 27.49
CA ASN A 7 -14.35 0.84 28.10
C ASN A 7 -15.46 0.40 27.12
N PHE A 8 -15.21 0.44 25.80
CA PHE A 8 -16.24 0.14 24.78
C PHE A 8 -16.53 -1.35 24.58
N THR A 9 -15.75 -2.25 25.18
CA THR A 9 -15.85 -3.69 24.91
C THR A 9 -15.76 -4.51 26.20
N SER A 10 -16.81 -4.46 27.01
CA SER A 10 -16.99 -5.39 28.13
C SER A 10 -17.33 -6.83 27.66
N ALA A 11 -17.73 -6.99 26.39
CA ALA A 11 -17.99 -8.28 25.76
C ALA A 11 -16.73 -8.85 25.06
N PRO A 12 -16.40 -10.13 25.24
CA PRO A 12 -15.16 -10.74 24.73
C PRO A 12 -15.04 -10.65 23.19
N ALA A 13 -16.14 -10.77 22.45
CA ALA A 13 -16.13 -10.70 20.99
C ALA A 13 -15.66 -9.34 20.44
N GLY A 14 -16.08 -8.22 21.05
CA GLY A 14 -15.64 -6.88 20.66
C GLY A 14 -14.15 -6.67 20.92
N CYS A 15 -13.65 -7.17 22.04
CA CYS A 15 -12.23 -7.08 22.39
C CYS A 15 -11.33 -7.89 21.43
N TYR A 16 -11.74 -9.11 21.04
CA TYR A 16 -10.99 -9.88 20.04
C TYR A 16 -11.02 -9.24 18.65
N ALA A 17 -12.13 -8.62 18.25
CA ALA A 17 -12.23 -7.92 16.97
C ALA A 17 -11.33 -6.67 16.91
N GLU A 18 -11.32 -5.86 17.98
CA GLU A 18 -10.41 -4.72 18.12
C GLU A 18 -8.94 -5.15 18.12
N LEU A 19 -8.62 -6.25 18.83
CA LEU A 19 -7.28 -6.82 18.83
C LEU A 19 -6.86 -7.30 17.44
N GLY A 20 -7.72 -8.04 16.73
CA GLY A 20 -7.44 -8.50 15.37
C GLY A 20 -7.21 -7.36 14.39
N SER A 21 -8.02 -6.30 14.50
CA SER A 21 -7.87 -5.06 13.74
C SER A 21 -6.53 -4.36 14.02
N ALA A 22 -6.17 -4.17 15.30
CA ALA A 22 -4.91 -3.55 15.69
C ALA A 22 -3.69 -4.39 15.26
N LEU A 23 -3.75 -5.72 15.41
CA LEU A 23 -2.70 -6.63 14.97
C LEU A 23 -2.49 -6.59 13.45
N SER A 24 -3.58 -6.54 12.66
CA SER A 24 -3.48 -6.41 11.20
C SER A 24 -2.81 -5.10 10.78
N SER A 25 -3.10 -4.01 11.49
CA SER A 25 -2.47 -2.69 11.26
C SER A 25 -0.99 -2.70 11.67
N ALA A 26 -0.66 -3.30 12.81
CA ALA A 26 0.72 -3.46 13.26
C ALA A 26 1.54 -4.32 12.29
N ALA A 27 0.95 -5.42 11.78
CA ALA A 27 1.58 -6.28 10.79
C ALA A 27 1.87 -5.51 9.49
N LEU A 28 0.92 -4.71 8.99
CA LEU A 28 1.14 -3.83 7.84
C LEU A 28 2.31 -2.87 8.10
N GLY A 29 2.31 -2.17 9.24
CA GLY A 29 3.39 -1.23 9.58
C GLY A 29 4.75 -1.91 9.65
N TYR A 30 4.84 -3.05 10.32
CA TYR A 30 6.08 -3.79 10.48
C TYR A 30 6.62 -4.33 9.14
N VAL A 31 5.76 -5.00 8.35
CA VAL A 31 6.16 -5.58 7.06
C VAL A 31 6.57 -4.49 6.08
N THR A 32 5.83 -3.39 5.98
CA THR A 32 6.16 -2.29 5.07
C THR A 32 7.43 -1.56 5.48
N LEU A 33 7.69 -1.40 6.79
CA LEU A 33 8.96 -0.86 7.26
C LEU A 33 10.15 -1.75 6.85
N LEU A 34 10.06 -3.06 7.10
CA LEU A 34 11.12 -4.01 6.73
C LEU A 34 11.34 -4.04 5.22
N LEU A 35 10.27 -4.09 4.42
CA LEU A 35 10.37 -4.07 2.97
C LEU A 35 10.93 -2.75 2.46
N GLY A 36 10.55 -1.61 3.05
CA GLY A 36 11.08 -0.30 2.68
C GLY A 36 12.57 -0.21 2.93
N ILE A 37 13.04 -0.68 4.09
CA ILE A 37 14.47 -0.76 4.40
C ILE A 37 15.17 -1.70 3.40
N TYR A 38 14.60 -2.88 3.16
CA TYR A 38 15.16 -3.85 2.21
C TYR A 38 15.29 -3.28 0.79
N VAL A 39 14.25 -2.64 0.25
CA VAL A 39 14.28 -2.02 -1.08
C VAL A 39 15.34 -0.91 -1.13
N ARG A 40 15.41 -0.07 -0.09
CA ARG A 40 16.39 1.02 -0.01
C ARG A 40 17.84 0.50 0.04
N CYS A 41 18.08 -0.63 0.69
CA CYS A 41 19.41 -1.23 0.79
C CYS A 41 19.80 -2.05 -0.45
N SER A 42 18.82 -2.66 -1.15
CA SER A 42 19.07 -3.57 -2.27
C SER A 42 19.07 -2.91 -3.65
N ALA A 43 18.43 -1.74 -3.79
CA ALA A 43 18.27 -1.09 -5.09
C ALA A 43 19.31 0.00 -5.35
N SER A 44 19.93 -0.05 -6.54
CA SER A 44 20.63 1.11 -7.09
C SER A 44 19.61 2.14 -7.57
N ARG A 45 19.81 3.42 -7.25
CA ARG A 45 18.90 4.51 -7.65
C ARG A 45 18.72 4.52 -9.17
N ARG A 46 17.47 4.60 -9.65
CA ARG A 46 17.19 5.04 -11.03
C ARG A 46 17.28 6.57 -11.07
N GLU A 47 17.86 7.10 -12.14
CA GLU A 47 17.70 8.51 -12.51
C GLU A 47 16.58 8.64 -13.56
N PRO A 48 15.82 9.75 -13.58
CA PRO A 48 15.20 10.46 -12.47
C PRO A 48 13.93 9.72 -11.96
N PRO A 49 13.40 10.03 -10.76
CA PRO A 49 12.19 9.40 -10.25
C PRO A 49 10.99 9.78 -11.11
N ILE A 50 10.37 8.79 -11.75
CA ILE A 50 9.07 8.94 -12.41
C ILE A 50 8.04 8.50 -11.39
N LEU A 51 7.17 9.44 -10.99
CA LEU A 51 6.03 9.14 -10.12
C LEU A 51 5.16 8.06 -10.77
N PHE A 52 4.58 7.20 -9.95
CA PHE A 52 3.62 6.23 -10.45
C PHE A 52 2.36 6.92 -10.97
N THR A 53 1.75 6.32 -11.99
CA THR A 53 0.57 6.89 -12.68
C THR A 53 -0.58 7.23 -11.73
N SER A 54 -0.74 6.47 -10.64
CA SER A 54 -1.81 6.66 -9.65
C SER A 54 -1.33 7.26 -8.32
N HIS A 55 -0.18 7.94 -8.31
CA HIS A 55 0.37 8.59 -7.12
C HIS A 55 -0.64 9.52 -6.43
N THR A 56 -1.32 10.38 -7.20
CA THR A 56 -2.29 11.34 -6.64
C THR A 56 -3.44 10.63 -5.91
N ALA A 57 -3.99 9.57 -6.51
CA ALA A 57 -5.03 8.78 -5.86
C ALA A 57 -4.50 8.11 -4.58
N ARG A 58 -3.28 7.59 -4.61
CA ARG A 58 -2.63 6.98 -3.43
C ARG A 58 -2.45 7.99 -2.29
N CYS A 59 -2.04 9.22 -2.59
CA CYS A 59 -1.90 10.29 -1.61
C CYS A 59 -3.24 10.70 -0.98
N LEU A 60 -4.29 10.83 -1.79
CA LEU A 60 -5.62 11.16 -1.29
C LEU A 60 -6.16 10.05 -0.37
N LEU A 61 -6.01 8.79 -0.76
CA LEU A 61 -6.39 7.64 0.07
C LEU A 61 -5.56 7.56 1.36
N SER A 62 -4.25 7.85 1.27
CA SER A 62 -3.37 7.93 2.45
C SER A 62 -3.77 9.03 3.42
N LEU A 63 -4.14 10.20 2.90
CA LEU A 63 -4.61 11.32 3.70
C LEU A 63 -5.96 10.99 4.36
N ALA A 64 -6.85 10.29 3.66
CA ALA A 64 -8.09 9.79 4.24
C ALA A 64 -7.83 8.78 5.38
N LEU A 65 -6.88 7.85 5.22
CA LEU A 65 -6.45 6.95 6.31
C LEU A 65 -5.86 7.72 7.49
N PHE A 66 -5.10 8.79 7.24
CA PHE A 66 -4.56 9.63 8.31
C PHE A 66 -5.67 10.23 9.16
N PHE A 67 -6.74 10.77 8.54
CA PHE A 67 -7.88 11.30 9.27
C PHE A 67 -8.63 10.22 10.07
N VAL A 68 -8.75 9.00 9.55
CA VAL A 68 -9.30 7.87 10.30
C VAL A 68 -8.47 7.60 11.56
N HIS A 69 -7.15 7.54 11.44
CA HIS A 69 -6.27 7.32 12.59
C HIS A 69 -6.27 8.49 13.58
N LEU A 70 -6.46 9.73 13.12
CA LEU A 70 -6.70 10.87 14.01
C LEU A 70 -8.02 10.72 14.79
N GLY A 71 -9.07 10.21 14.14
CA GLY A 71 -10.32 9.86 14.81
C GLY A 71 -10.14 8.79 15.88
N GLU A 72 -9.36 7.73 15.58
CA GLU A 72 -9.01 6.71 16.57
C GLU A 72 -8.18 7.26 17.72
N ALA A 73 -7.32 8.25 17.47
CA ALA A 73 -6.58 8.96 18.53
C ALA A 73 -7.50 9.86 19.36
N GLY A 74 -8.55 10.44 18.77
CA GLY A 74 -9.62 11.14 19.50
C GLY A 74 -10.36 10.20 20.45
N GLU A 75 -10.74 9.01 19.97
CA GLU A 75 -11.37 7.96 20.78
C GLU A 75 -10.48 7.48 21.93
N LEU A 76 -9.17 7.45 21.71
CA LEU A 76 -8.19 7.17 22.76
C LEU A 76 -8.23 8.22 23.87
N ILE A 77 -8.22 9.51 23.51
CA ILE A 77 -8.29 10.63 24.48
C ILE A 77 -9.61 10.62 25.24
N ALA A 78 -10.70 10.24 24.57
CA ALA A 78 -12.02 10.07 25.18
C ALA A 78 -12.14 8.84 26.10
N GLY A 79 -11.09 8.01 26.21
CA GLY A 79 -11.07 6.81 27.06
C GLY A 79 -11.77 5.60 26.43
N GLY A 80 -12.12 5.69 25.16
CA GLY A 80 -12.82 4.65 24.42
C GLY A 80 -11.94 3.48 24.01
N LYS A 81 -10.70 3.77 23.64
CA LYS A 81 -9.74 2.80 23.10
C LYS A 81 -8.52 2.66 24.01
N SER A 82 -7.88 1.49 23.98
CA SER A 82 -6.61 1.27 24.66
C SER A 82 -5.45 1.98 23.95
N TRP A 83 -4.56 2.62 24.72
CA TRP A 83 -3.34 3.25 24.23
C TRP A 83 -2.51 2.30 23.36
N PHE A 84 -2.39 1.04 23.79
CA PHE A 84 -1.62 0.04 23.07
C PHE A 84 -2.20 -0.26 21.67
N LEU A 85 -3.52 -0.48 21.58
CA LEU A 85 -4.20 -0.79 20.32
C LEU A 85 -4.21 0.41 19.36
N ALA A 86 -4.39 1.62 19.91
CA ALA A 86 -4.34 2.86 19.15
C ALA A 86 -2.93 3.11 18.60
N SER A 87 -1.87 2.96 19.41
CA SER A 87 -0.49 3.12 18.95
C SER A 87 -0.09 2.13 17.86
N MET A 88 -0.49 0.86 17.99
CA MET A 88 -0.28 -0.17 16.96
C MET A 88 -0.89 0.20 15.61
N SER A 89 -2.09 0.77 15.64
CA SER A 89 -2.80 1.19 14.43
C SER A 89 -2.16 2.44 13.82
N PHE A 90 -1.85 3.44 14.65
CA PHE A 90 -1.27 4.72 14.23
C PHE A 90 0.14 4.58 13.63
N PHE A 91 0.96 3.68 14.18
CA PHE A 91 2.32 3.44 13.69
C PHE A 91 2.37 2.93 12.25
N SER A 92 1.30 2.27 11.79
CA SER A 92 1.24 1.73 10.43
C SER A 92 1.32 2.82 9.37
N TRP A 93 0.71 4.00 9.61
CA TRP A 93 0.62 5.08 8.64
C TRP A 93 1.97 5.64 8.17
N PRO A 94 2.89 6.08 9.05
CA PRO A 94 4.19 6.58 8.60
C PRO A 94 5.02 5.49 7.90
N ALA A 95 4.92 4.23 8.34
CA ALA A 95 5.65 3.11 7.75
C ALA A 95 5.19 2.83 6.30
N VAL A 96 3.88 2.84 6.04
CA VAL A 96 3.37 2.66 4.68
C VAL A 96 3.69 3.84 3.75
N GLN A 97 3.75 5.08 4.28
CA GLN A 97 4.19 6.23 3.48
C GLN A 97 5.66 6.11 3.09
N PHE A 98 6.51 5.78 4.07
CA PHE A 98 7.92 5.55 3.82
C PHE A 98 8.14 4.45 2.77
N PHE A 99 7.43 3.32 2.90
CA PHE A 99 7.50 2.23 1.95
C PHE A 99 7.07 2.64 0.54
N TYR A 100 5.89 3.27 0.40
CA TYR A 100 5.36 3.64 -0.91
C TYR A 100 6.31 4.59 -1.65
N LEU A 101 6.78 5.64 -0.98
CA LEU A 101 7.74 6.59 -1.54
C LEU A 101 9.07 5.91 -1.89
N THR A 102 9.53 4.97 -1.06
CA THR A 102 10.74 4.20 -1.35
C THR A 102 10.56 3.37 -2.62
N VAL A 103 9.49 2.61 -2.73
CA VAL A 103 9.21 1.77 -3.90
C VAL A 103 9.05 2.61 -5.18
N GLU A 104 8.44 3.78 -5.08
CA GLU A 104 8.29 4.73 -6.18
C GLU A 104 9.64 5.29 -6.63
N VAL A 105 10.45 5.80 -5.70
CA VAL A 105 11.79 6.35 -5.99
C VAL A 105 12.70 5.30 -6.64
N PHE A 106 12.62 4.05 -6.22
CA PHE A 106 13.44 2.96 -6.78
C PHE A 106 12.79 2.25 -7.97
N GLY A 107 11.56 2.63 -8.36
CA GLY A 107 10.84 2.05 -9.51
C GLY A 107 10.64 0.54 -9.37
N LYS A 108 10.17 0.07 -8.21
CA LYS A 108 9.98 -1.36 -7.90
C LYS A 108 8.49 -1.72 -7.67
N PRO A 109 7.60 -1.51 -8.66
CA PRO A 109 6.16 -1.66 -8.47
C PRO A 109 5.73 -3.07 -8.01
N GLN A 110 6.55 -4.10 -8.22
CA GLN A 110 6.24 -5.46 -7.78
C GLN A 110 6.00 -5.60 -6.27
N TYR A 111 6.59 -4.73 -5.44
CA TYR A 111 6.36 -4.78 -4.00
C TYR A 111 4.97 -4.25 -3.59
N LEU A 112 4.28 -3.53 -4.48
CA LEU A 112 2.91 -3.05 -4.25
C LEU A 112 1.89 -4.21 -4.18
N ALA A 113 2.20 -5.37 -4.77
CA ALA A 113 1.37 -6.56 -4.61
C ALA A 113 1.28 -7.01 -3.13
N VAL A 114 2.39 -6.88 -2.39
CA VAL A 114 2.43 -7.23 -0.96
C VAL A 114 1.61 -6.25 -0.14
N THR A 115 1.73 -4.94 -0.39
CA THR A 115 0.89 -3.96 0.31
C THR A 115 -0.57 -4.08 -0.06
N SER A 116 -0.89 -4.34 -1.32
CA SER A 116 -2.27 -4.59 -1.76
C SER A 116 -2.91 -5.72 -0.94
N PHE A 117 -2.22 -6.85 -0.80
CA PHE A 117 -2.70 -7.96 0.03
C PHE A 117 -2.88 -7.58 1.51
N LEU A 118 -1.90 -6.88 2.10
CA LEU A 118 -1.99 -6.44 3.51
C LEU A 118 -3.16 -5.47 3.75
N TYR A 119 -3.42 -4.56 2.81
CA TYR A 119 -4.57 -3.67 2.87
C TYR A 119 -5.90 -4.41 2.70
N LEU A 120 -5.97 -5.49 1.92
CA LEU A 120 -7.16 -6.36 1.88
C LEU A 120 -7.43 -7.01 3.24
N VAL A 121 -6.38 -7.50 3.91
CA VAL A 121 -6.48 -8.10 5.25
C VAL A 121 -6.97 -7.08 6.26
N ILE A 122 -6.48 -5.83 6.21
CA ILE A 122 -6.96 -4.75 7.07
C ILE A 122 -8.41 -4.37 6.75
N GLY A 123 -8.73 -4.24 5.46
CA GLY A 123 -10.10 -3.96 5.04
C GLY A 123 -11.08 -4.99 5.60
N PHE A 124 -10.70 -6.27 5.54
CA PHE A 124 -11.46 -7.37 6.09
C PHE A 124 -11.55 -7.34 7.62
N SER A 125 -10.43 -7.19 8.33
CA SER A 125 -10.42 -7.16 9.81
C SER A 125 -11.25 -5.99 10.36
N ARG A 126 -11.20 -4.83 9.71
CA ARG A 126 -12.03 -3.66 10.01
C ARG A 126 -13.51 -3.88 9.68
N GLY A 127 -13.80 -4.64 8.62
CA GLY A 127 -15.17 -5.07 8.29
C GLY A 127 -15.75 -6.04 9.32
N VAL A 128 -14.95 -6.99 9.82
CA VAL A 128 -15.34 -7.87 10.93
C VAL A 128 -15.59 -7.06 12.20
N LEU A 129 -14.71 -6.12 12.52
CA LEU A 129 -14.92 -5.19 13.63
C LEU A 129 -16.21 -4.39 13.46
N LEU A 130 -16.47 -3.85 12.27
CA LEU A 130 -17.72 -3.15 11.96
C LEU A 130 -18.95 -4.02 12.21
N TYR A 131 -18.93 -5.27 11.74
CA TYR A 131 -20.02 -6.21 11.94
C TYR A 131 -20.31 -6.43 13.44
N VAL A 132 -19.25 -6.62 14.24
CA VAL A 132 -19.37 -6.80 15.70
C VAL A 132 -19.87 -5.51 16.37
N LEU A 133 -19.40 -4.34 15.94
CA LEU A 133 -19.81 -3.06 16.52
C LEU A 133 -21.28 -2.73 16.23
N ILE A 134 -21.79 -3.03 15.03
CA ILE A 134 -23.21 -2.82 14.68
C ILE A 134 -24.13 -3.68 15.56
N ASP A 135 -23.69 -4.88 15.94
CA ASP A 135 -24.45 -5.80 16.80
C ASP A 135 -24.42 -5.38 18.29
N GLN A 136 -23.35 -4.70 18.72
CA GLN A 136 -23.10 -4.40 20.14
C GLN A 136 -23.34 -2.95 20.54
N ILE A 137 -23.26 -2.00 19.61
CA ILE A 137 -23.30 -0.56 19.87
C ILE A 137 -24.21 0.10 18.83
N ASP A 138 -24.89 1.18 19.23
CA ASP A 138 -25.70 1.99 18.31
C ASP A 138 -24.86 2.52 17.14
N VAL A 139 -25.45 2.54 15.94
CA VAL A 139 -24.81 2.93 14.67
C VAL A 139 -24.35 4.39 14.70
N THR A 140 -24.89 5.20 15.62
CA THR A 140 -24.52 6.59 15.88
C THR A 140 -23.11 6.75 16.49
N HIS A 141 -22.48 5.67 16.94
CA HIS A 141 -21.17 5.73 17.56
C HIS A 141 -20.05 5.95 16.53
N ILE A 142 -19.14 6.88 16.81
CA ILE A 142 -18.06 7.26 15.88
C ILE A 142 -17.15 6.08 15.50
N ALA A 143 -16.98 5.10 16.39
CA ALA A 143 -16.25 3.86 16.13
C ALA A 143 -16.80 3.05 14.94
N VAL A 144 -18.12 3.01 14.75
CA VAL A 144 -18.78 2.34 13.61
C VAL A 144 -18.40 3.03 12.30
N HIS A 145 -18.46 4.37 12.29
CA HIS A 145 -18.06 5.16 11.12
C HIS A 145 -16.57 5.01 10.82
N LEU A 146 -15.70 5.08 11.83
CA LEU A 146 -14.26 4.90 11.67
C LEU A 146 -13.91 3.50 11.13
N ALA A 147 -14.55 2.44 11.63
CA ALA A 147 -14.37 1.08 11.11
C ALA A 147 -14.81 0.96 9.65
N THR A 148 -15.96 1.57 9.29
CA THR A 148 -16.47 1.61 7.92
C THR A 148 -15.52 2.33 6.98
N PHE A 149 -15.12 3.57 7.32
CA PHE A 149 -14.20 4.35 6.51
C PHE A 149 -12.84 3.67 6.39
N CYS A 150 -12.30 3.12 7.48
CA CYS A 150 -11.04 2.38 7.45
C CYS A 150 -11.12 1.19 6.50
N SER A 151 -12.20 0.41 6.57
CA SER A 151 -12.40 -0.75 5.70
C SER A 151 -12.48 -0.34 4.22
N PHE A 152 -13.34 0.63 3.91
CA PHE A 152 -13.51 1.13 2.55
C PHE A 152 -12.22 1.72 1.96
N ILE A 153 -11.53 2.56 2.72
CA ILE A 153 -10.29 3.18 2.26
C ILE A 153 -9.20 2.11 2.09
N SER A 154 -9.13 1.11 2.96
CA SER A 154 -8.15 0.01 2.82
C SER A 154 -8.38 -0.78 1.53
N TYR A 155 -9.63 -1.10 1.19
CA TYR A 155 -9.94 -1.70 -0.12
C TYR A 155 -9.58 -0.77 -1.28
N GLY A 156 -9.87 0.53 -1.16
CA GLY A 156 -9.49 1.53 -2.17
C GLY A 156 -7.97 1.60 -2.39
N VAL A 157 -7.19 1.56 -1.32
CA VAL A 157 -5.72 1.51 -1.40
C VAL A 157 -5.25 0.19 -2.02
N ALA A 158 -5.83 -0.94 -1.62
CA ALA A 158 -5.46 -2.25 -2.16
C ALA A 158 -5.67 -2.30 -3.68
N LEU A 159 -6.81 -1.79 -4.16
CA LEU A 159 -7.12 -1.70 -5.58
C LEU A 159 -6.18 -0.72 -6.29
N ASN A 160 -5.93 0.45 -5.69
CA ASN A 160 -5.00 1.42 -6.27
C ASN A 160 -3.61 0.82 -6.44
N ASP A 161 -3.05 0.19 -5.39
CA ASP A 161 -1.74 -0.46 -5.40
C ASP A 161 -1.68 -1.58 -6.47
N LEU A 162 -2.76 -2.37 -6.62
CA LEU A 162 -2.86 -3.41 -7.64
C LEU A 162 -2.88 -2.82 -9.06
N VAL A 163 -3.64 -1.75 -9.29
CA VAL A 163 -3.69 -1.05 -10.59
C VAL A 163 -2.32 -0.45 -10.91
N THR A 164 -1.65 0.18 -9.95
CA THR A 164 -0.30 0.70 -10.13
C THR A 164 0.67 -0.40 -10.51
N PHE A 165 0.63 -1.53 -9.79
CA PHE A 165 1.48 -2.68 -10.06
C PHE A 165 1.30 -3.17 -11.50
N ILE A 166 0.05 -3.32 -11.96
CA ILE A 166 -0.26 -3.78 -13.32
C ILE A 166 0.24 -2.77 -14.35
N GLN A 167 -0.08 -1.48 -14.20
CA GLN A 167 0.28 -0.44 -15.17
C GLN A 167 1.79 -0.28 -15.30
N GLU A 168 2.50 -0.16 -14.18
CA GLU A 168 3.96 0.03 -14.18
C GLU A 168 4.71 -1.26 -14.54
N GLY A 169 4.12 -2.43 -14.24
CA GLY A 169 4.59 -3.74 -14.69
C GLY A 169 4.54 -3.86 -16.21
N PHE A 170 3.43 -3.47 -16.85
CA PHE A 170 3.32 -3.45 -18.31
C PHE A 170 4.30 -2.48 -18.97
N LYS A 171 4.46 -1.27 -18.42
CA LYS A 171 5.46 -0.31 -18.93
C LYS A 171 6.88 -0.86 -18.87
N SER A 172 7.23 -1.51 -17.75
CA SER A 172 8.56 -2.11 -17.58
C SER A 172 8.80 -3.26 -18.57
N ALA A 173 7.78 -4.09 -18.84
CA ALA A 173 7.88 -5.15 -19.85
C ALA A 173 8.01 -4.59 -21.27
N HIS A 174 7.31 -3.51 -21.60
CA HIS A 174 7.38 -2.89 -22.92
C HIS A 174 8.72 -2.21 -23.17
N GLN A 175 9.29 -1.51 -22.18
CA GLN A 175 10.63 -0.93 -22.26
C GLN A 175 11.74 -1.99 -22.42
N VAL A 176 11.54 -3.19 -21.88
CA VAL A 176 12.47 -4.32 -22.08
C VAL A 176 12.33 -4.90 -23.49
N ALA A 177 11.11 -4.92 -24.05
CA ALA A 177 10.88 -5.33 -25.43
C ALA A 177 11.43 -4.33 -26.47
N GLU A 178 11.58 -3.06 -26.10
CA GLU A 178 12.15 -1.99 -26.94
C GLU A 178 13.65 -1.70 -26.67
N GLY A 179 14.31 -2.45 -25.76
CA GLY A 179 15.77 -2.40 -25.51
C GLY A 179 16.60 -3.10 -26.62
N PRO A 180 17.88 -2.73 -26.83
CA PRO A 180 18.44 -2.39 -28.14
C PRO A 180 18.63 -3.58 -29.09
N ILE A 181 17.87 -3.60 -30.18
CA ILE A 181 18.35 -4.11 -31.48
C ILE A 181 18.97 -2.97 -32.32
N GLN A 182 18.95 -1.71 -31.84
CA GLN A 182 19.51 -0.55 -32.53
C GLN A 182 20.60 0.17 -31.71
N SER A 183 21.82 -0.39 -31.67
CA SER A 183 23.07 0.42 -31.57
C SER A 183 24.35 -0.44 -31.64
N GLY A 184 24.39 -1.51 -32.45
CA GLY A 184 25.57 -2.38 -32.49
C GLY A 184 25.93 -3.02 -33.83
N LEU A 185 25.13 -2.84 -34.89
CA LEU A 185 25.38 -3.56 -36.15
C LEU A 185 24.92 -2.77 -37.39
N CYS A 186 25.34 -1.50 -37.54
CA CYS A 186 25.23 -0.82 -38.84
C CYS A 186 26.18 0.39 -38.96
N SER A 187 27.48 0.16 -38.83
CA SER A 187 28.49 1.10 -39.34
C SER A 187 29.77 0.37 -39.75
N THR A 188 29.63 -0.66 -40.57
CA THR A 188 30.72 -1.24 -41.38
C THR A 188 30.09 -2.17 -42.42
N ILE A 189 29.40 -1.58 -43.39
CA ILE A 189 29.25 -2.22 -44.70
C ILE A 189 29.96 -1.27 -45.65
N GLU A 190 31.22 -1.63 -45.94
CA GLU A 190 31.96 -1.11 -47.06
C GLU A 190 31.10 -1.19 -48.32
N LYS A 191 31.14 -0.13 -49.12
CA LYS A 191 30.57 -0.11 -50.46
C LYS A 191 31.31 -1.13 -51.32
N GLU A 192 30.81 -2.36 -51.40
CA GLU A 192 31.10 -3.24 -52.52
C GLU A 192 30.05 -3.02 -53.61
N GLU A 193 30.51 -2.45 -54.72
CA GLU A 193 29.78 -2.29 -55.97
C GLU A 193 29.37 -3.65 -56.54
N PHE A 194 28.09 -4.01 -56.46
CA PHE A 194 27.55 -5.12 -57.22
C PHE A 194 27.26 -4.68 -58.66
N THR A 195 28.17 -5.05 -59.57
CA THR A 195 27.95 -4.96 -61.02
C THR A 195 27.00 -6.09 -61.44
N VAL A 196 25.80 -5.74 -61.88
CA VAL A 196 24.83 -6.69 -62.47
C VAL A 196 25.16 -6.90 -63.94
N ILE A 197 25.71 -8.07 -64.30
CA ILE A 197 25.87 -8.51 -65.69
C ILE A 197 24.56 -9.19 -66.11
N ILE A 198 23.81 -8.54 -67.01
CA ILE A 198 22.67 -9.15 -67.71
C ILE A 198 23.21 -9.84 -68.95
N VAL A 199 23.19 -11.18 -68.97
CA VAL A 199 23.45 -11.99 -70.17
C VAL A 199 22.16 -12.03 -70.99
N LYS A 200 22.26 -11.62 -72.25
CA LYS A 200 21.27 -11.87 -73.29
C LYS A 200 21.97 -12.37 -74.55
#